data_AF-A0A1S1SIB7-F1
#
_entry.id   AF-A0A1S1SIB7-F1
#
_cell.length_a   1.000
_cell.length_b   1.000
_cell.length_c   1.000
_cell.angle_alpha   90.00
_cell.angle_beta   90.00
_cell.angle_gamma   90.00
#
_symmetry.space_group_name_H-M   'P 1'
#
loop_
_entity.id
_entity.type
_entity.pdbx_description
1 polymer ?
#
loop_
_entity_poly.entity_id
_entity_poly.type
_entity_poly.pdbx_seq_one_letter_code
_entity_poly.pdbx_strand_id
1 'polypeptide(L)'
;MGKSDRQQFDYGSLEEADQLVRGREAYGEKAWDDAYRFLSRADEAASLAADDLERLAMSAYLTGRDEEYLRALERTHHACLDAGKCRRAARCAFWLGLRLAFRGEMAPAAGWFGRAHRLLESEQDDCVERGYLKLPHVEQHLAAGDLEAAYAAASGAVEIGEHFADVDLVACARHLQGRVLLRQGRTAEGFALLDEAMVSVTAGELSPLLTGLIYCSVIEACQQVHALDRAREWTSALGRWCSEQPQLVSFSGSCLMHRAEIKRLSGAWQDAIDEAQQAVERLAQTNNRKDAAAAWYQLAEVHRLRGRFDAAEQAYRSASQYGFEPQPGLALLRLAERHIDAAAAAIRRVMGATTDQLRRIRLLPAHVEIMLTAGDIEEAWRACRELEDCAKVYGTELLIALAAHARGAVEMADGDAQAAEVWLRQAMEGWQQVDAPYEAARAHVMIGLACRALGDEDGATLELQAAGNVFRKLGATPDVSRVDTLLDMRSDEARGLSARELQVLRLVATGKTNREIASELHLSGKTVDRHVSNIFNKLDVPTRTAATAWAYEHHLV
;
A
#
# COMPACT_ATOMS: atom_id res chain seq x y z
N MET A 1 12.45 80.14 22.91
CA MET A 1 11.45 79.11 23.26
C MET A 1 11.02 78.41 21.99
N GLY A 2 11.65 77.27 21.69
CA GLY A 2 11.43 76.50 20.46
C GLY A 2 10.19 75.61 20.54
N LYS A 3 9.42 75.58 19.46
CA LYS A 3 8.37 74.59 19.23
C LYS A 3 9.04 73.35 18.64
N SER A 4 8.89 72.22 19.31
CA SER A 4 9.29 70.90 18.86
C SER A 4 8.14 70.28 18.08
N ASP A 5 8.25 70.24 16.75
CA ASP A 5 7.54 69.28 15.92
C ASP A 5 7.97 67.87 16.33
N ARG A 6 7.06 67.11 16.96
CA ARG A 6 7.18 65.66 17.04
C ARG A 6 6.48 65.08 15.82
N GLN A 7 7.25 64.83 14.78
CA GLN A 7 6.91 63.86 13.74
C GLN A 7 6.58 62.53 14.41
N GLN A 8 5.31 62.16 14.37
CA GLN A 8 4.82 60.83 14.66
C GLN A 8 5.21 59.99 13.43
N PHE A 9 6.43 59.44 13.44
CA PHE A 9 6.88 58.52 12.40
C PHE A 9 5.93 57.33 12.36
N ASP A 10 5.47 57.02 11.15
CA ASP A 10 4.59 55.90 10.81
C ASP A 10 5.32 54.57 11.00
N TYR A 11 5.50 54.18 12.25
CA TYR A 11 6.13 52.91 12.63
C TYR A 11 5.26 51.70 12.27
N GLY A 12 3.94 51.88 12.13
CA GLY A 12 3.00 50.83 11.74
C GLY A 12 3.19 50.39 10.29
N SER A 13 3.19 51.32 9.32
CA SER A 13 3.34 50.96 7.91
C SER A 13 4.71 50.37 7.55
N LEU A 14 5.76 50.72 8.31
CA LEU A 14 7.11 50.16 8.16
C LEU A 14 7.20 48.72 8.66
N GLU A 15 6.56 48.38 9.81
CA GLU A 15 6.48 47.00 10.30
C GLU A 15 5.59 46.12 9.41
N GLU A 16 4.54 46.69 8.82
CA GLU A 16 3.62 46.01 7.88
C GLU A 16 4.30 45.67 6.54
N ALA A 17 5.00 46.64 5.95
CA ALA A 17 5.80 46.41 4.75
C ALA A 17 6.92 45.38 4.99
N ASP A 18 7.49 45.37 6.21
CA ASP A 18 8.46 44.35 6.63
C ASP A 18 7.86 42.93 6.65
N GLN A 19 6.63 42.75 7.15
CA GLN A 19 5.99 41.42 7.15
C GLN A 19 5.74 40.91 5.72
N LEU A 20 5.26 41.76 4.81
CA LEU A 20 4.98 41.34 3.44
C LEU A 20 6.25 40.94 2.68
N VAL A 21 7.33 41.71 2.82
CA VAL A 21 8.63 41.41 2.21
C VAL A 21 9.17 40.09 2.76
N ARG A 22 9.19 39.93 4.08
CA ARG A 22 9.65 38.69 4.72
C ARG A 22 8.82 37.47 4.35
N GLY A 23 7.50 37.65 4.17
CA GLY A 23 6.61 36.60 3.69
C GLY A 23 6.93 36.16 2.26
N ARG A 24 7.24 37.10 1.36
CA ARG A 24 7.66 36.80 -0.01
C ARG A 24 9.04 36.14 -0.07
N GLU A 25 9.99 36.60 0.74
CA GLU A 25 11.33 36.00 0.86
C GLU A 25 11.23 34.57 1.38
N ALA A 26 10.53 34.36 2.50
CA ALA A 26 10.29 33.02 3.05
C ALA A 26 9.60 32.09 2.05
N TYR A 27 8.66 32.61 1.23
CA TYR A 27 8.03 31.84 0.16
C TYR A 27 9.05 31.41 -0.90
N GLY A 28 9.93 32.31 -1.33
CA GLY A 28 10.99 32.01 -2.30
C GLY A 28 12.01 30.99 -1.79
N GLU A 29 12.30 31.03 -0.49
CA GLU A 29 13.19 30.09 0.21
C GLU A 29 12.50 28.76 0.57
N LYS A 30 11.21 28.58 0.22
CA LYS A 30 10.40 27.40 0.59
C LYS A 30 10.26 27.19 2.09
N ALA A 31 10.40 28.25 2.89
CA ALA A 31 10.12 28.26 4.33
C ALA A 31 8.61 28.46 4.55
N TRP A 32 7.82 27.45 4.17
CA TRP A 32 6.37 27.54 4.02
C TRP A 32 5.60 28.01 5.27
N ASP A 33 6.01 27.59 6.46
CA ASP A 33 5.38 27.97 7.72
C ASP A 33 5.66 29.45 8.06
N ASP A 34 6.89 29.90 7.84
CA ASP A 34 7.26 31.31 8.00
C ASP A 34 6.58 32.17 6.94
N ALA A 35 6.53 31.72 5.69
CA ALA A 35 5.80 32.39 4.61
C ALA A 35 4.32 32.53 4.98
N TYR A 36 3.67 31.45 5.42
CA TYR A 36 2.29 31.50 5.90
C TYR A 36 2.12 32.49 7.06
N ARG A 37 2.99 32.43 8.06
CA ARG A 37 2.91 33.29 9.26
C ARG A 37 3.09 34.77 8.92
N PHE A 38 4.09 35.11 8.11
CA PHE A 38 4.36 36.49 7.71
C PHE A 38 3.29 37.05 6.77
N LEU A 39 2.87 36.27 5.76
CA LEU A 39 1.81 36.68 4.85
C LEU A 39 0.46 36.83 5.58
N SER A 40 0.14 35.94 6.54
CA SER A 40 -1.09 36.08 7.35
C SER A 40 -1.09 37.37 8.15
N ARG A 41 0.04 37.72 8.78
CA ARG A 41 0.17 38.99 9.53
C ARG A 41 0.06 40.21 8.63
N ALA A 42 0.68 40.16 7.46
CA ALA A 42 0.54 41.23 6.46
C ALA A 42 -0.93 41.39 6.04
N ASP A 43 -1.64 40.27 5.84
CA ASP A 43 -3.05 40.26 5.46
C ASP A 43 -4.02 40.77 6.54
N GLU A 44 -3.71 40.49 7.81
CA GLU A 44 -4.44 41.03 8.97
C GLU A 44 -4.32 42.55 9.07
N ALA A 45 -3.16 43.11 8.72
CA ALA A 45 -2.93 44.55 8.74
C ALA A 45 -3.56 45.26 7.53
N ALA A 46 -3.37 44.70 6.33
CA ALA A 46 -3.94 45.21 5.10
C ALA A 46 -4.23 44.07 4.13
N SER A 47 -5.43 44.06 3.53
CA SER A 47 -5.83 42.99 2.60
C SER A 47 -4.80 42.84 1.48
N LEU A 48 -4.28 41.62 1.33
CA LEU A 48 -3.28 41.31 0.33
C LEU A 48 -3.81 41.44 -1.10
N ALA A 49 -2.91 41.76 -2.02
CA ALA A 49 -3.16 41.65 -3.45
C ALA A 49 -3.25 40.18 -3.90
N ALA A 50 -3.87 39.92 -5.05
CA ALA A 50 -4.08 38.56 -5.56
C ALA A 50 -2.81 37.69 -5.59
N ASP A 51 -1.66 38.24 -6.00
CA ASP A 51 -0.39 37.49 -6.05
C ASP A 51 0.08 37.03 -4.66
N ASP A 52 -0.12 37.84 -3.63
CA ASP A 52 0.29 37.50 -2.27
C ASP A 52 -0.74 36.63 -1.56
N LEU A 53 -2.03 36.76 -1.92
CA LEU A 53 -3.07 35.82 -1.50
C LEU A 53 -2.81 34.42 -2.07
N GLU A 54 -2.33 34.29 -3.30
CA GLU A 54 -1.93 32.99 -3.88
C GLU A 54 -0.74 32.38 -3.14
N ARG A 55 0.27 33.20 -2.79
CA ARG A 55 1.39 32.75 -1.96
C ARG A 55 0.92 32.29 -0.59
N LEU A 56 0.03 33.06 0.05
CA LEU A 56 -0.56 32.70 1.34
C LEU A 56 -1.34 31.38 1.24
N ALA A 57 -2.18 31.24 0.20
CA ALA A 57 -2.93 30.02 -0.07
C ALA A 57 -1.99 28.83 -0.25
N MET A 58 -0.97 28.94 -1.10
CA MET A 58 -0.03 27.84 -1.35
C MET A 58 0.77 27.47 -0.09
N SER A 59 1.25 28.45 0.68
CA SER A 59 1.91 28.19 1.97
C SER A 59 0.99 27.50 2.96
N ALA A 60 -0.28 27.92 3.05
CA ALA A 60 -1.30 27.26 3.86
C ALA A 60 -1.50 25.80 3.41
N TYR A 61 -1.64 25.57 2.10
CA TYR A 61 -1.81 24.23 1.54
C TYR A 61 -0.61 23.33 1.86
N LEU A 62 0.62 23.76 1.60
CA LEU A 62 1.81 22.92 1.80
C LEU A 62 2.03 22.56 3.27
N THR A 63 1.57 23.41 4.19
CA THR A 63 1.64 23.20 5.64
C THR A 63 0.40 22.52 6.24
N GLY A 64 -0.52 22.01 5.41
CA GLY A 64 -1.67 21.23 5.84
C GLY A 64 -2.85 22.05 6.39
N ARG A 65 -2.85 23.36 6.16
CA ARG A 65 -3.90 24.31 6.58
C ARG A 65 -4.96 24.45 5.48
N ASP A 66 -5.71 23.38 5.31
CA ASP A 66 -6.64 23.17 4.20
C ASP A 66 -7.77 24.21 4.11
N GLU A 67 -8.36 24.57 5.26
CA GLU A 67 -9.45 25.54 5.32
C GLU A 67 -8.94 26.96 5.01
N GLU A 68 -7.74 27.29 5.48
CA GLU A 68 -7.07 28.56 5.22
C GLU A 68 -6.67 28.67 3.74
N TYR A 69 -6.22 27.57 3.13
CA TYR A 69 -6.00 27.48 1.68
C TYR A 69 -7.27 27.82 0.89
N LEU A 70 -8.40 27.16 1.21
CA LEU A 70 -9.67 27.38 0.52
C LEU A 70 -10.12 28.85 0.67
N ARG A 71 -10.06 29.41 1.88
CA ARG A 71 -10.43 30.82 2.14
C ARG A 71 -9.53 31.81 1.38
N ALA A 72 -8.21 31.61 1.40
CA ALA A 72 -7.27 32.49 0.71
C ALA A 72 -7.44 32.42 -0.82
N LEU A 73 -7.71 31.24 -1.35
CA LEU A 73 -7.91 31.04 -2.79
C LEU A 73 -9.28 31.57 -3.27
N GLU A 74 -10.33 31.49 -2.46
CA GLU A 74 -11.61 32.15 -2.74
C GLU A 74 -11.47 33.67 -2.77
N ARG A 75 -10.71 34.25 -1.83
CA ARG A 75 -10.40 35.68 -1.85
C ARG A 75 -9.57 36.07 -3.07
N THR A 76 -8.62 35.23 -3.47
CA THR A 76 -7.86 35.41 -4.71
C THR A 76 -8.79 35.44 -5.93
N HIS A 77 -9.73 34.50 -6.00
CA HIS A 77 -10.73 34.44 -7.07
C HIS A 77 -11.51 35.76 -7.18
N HIS A 78 -12.02 36.27 -6.06
CA HIS A 78 -12.75 37.54 -6.02
C HIS A 78 -11.88 38.74 -6.40
N ALA A 79 -10.67 38.85 -5.85
CA ALA A 79 -9.73 39.91 -6.21
C ALA A 79 -9.37 39.90 -7.71
N CYS A 80 -9.30 38.71 -8.32
CA CYS A 80 -9.10 38.60 -9.77
C CYS A 80 -10.32 39.08 -10.57
N LEU A 81 -11.54 38.76 -10.13
CA LEU A 81 -12.76 39.25 -10.77
C LEU A 81 -12.88 40.77 -10.69
N ASP A 82 -12.62 41.36 -9.51
CA ASP A 82 -12.66 42.82 -9.31
C ASP A 82 -11.63 43.53 -10.20
N ALA A 83 -10.50 42.87 -10.49
CA ALA A 83 -9.47 43.35 -11.40
C ALA A 83 -9.73 43.01 -12.88
N GLY A 84 -10.86 42.39 -13.23
CA GLY A 84 -11.18 41.98 -14.61
C GLY A 84 -10.32 40.83 -15.15
N LYS A 85 -9.62 40.08 -14.29
CA LYS A 85 -8.74 38.97 -14.65
C LYS A 85 -9.52 37.64 -14.65
N CYS A 86 -10.48 37.50 -15.56
CA CYS A 86 -11.40 36.34 -15.63
C CYS A 86 -10.68 34.99 -15.73
N ARG A 87 -9.65 34.88 -16.58
CA ARG A 87 -8.86 33.64 -16.76
C ARG A 87 -8.24 33.17 -15.44
N ARG A 88 -7.55 34.08 -14.74
CA ARG A 88 -6.96 33.79 -13.44
C ARG A 88 -8.00 33.44 -12.38
N ALA A 89 -9.14 34.13 -12.36
CA ALA A 89 -10.26 33.77 -11.49
C ALA A 89 -10.79 32.36 -11.79
N ALA A 90 -10.86 31.95 -13.06
CA ALA A 90 -11.24 30.60 -13.45
C ALA A 90 -10.21 29.56 -12.97
N ARG A 91 -8.90 29.86 -13.03
CA ARG A 91 -7.84 29.01 -12.48
C ARG A 91 -7.97 28.83 -10.97
N CYS A 92 -8.28 29.88 -10.20
CA CYS A 92 -8.57 29.76 -8.77
C CYS A 92 -9.79 28.87 -8.50
N ALA A 93 -10.87 29.07 -9.26
CA ALA A 93 -12.09 28.26 -9.14
C ALA A 93 -11.84 26.79 -9.47
N PHE A 94 -11.00 26.48 -10.46
CA PHE A 94 -10.56 25.12 -10.75
C PHE A 94 -9.85 24.47 -9.54
N TRP A 95 -8.85 25.15 -8.96
CA TRP A 95 -8.10 24.60 -7.82
C TRP A 95 -8.96 24.43 -6.56
N LEU A 96 -9.89 25.36 -6.29
CA LEU A 96 -10.91 25.20 -5.25
C LEU A 96 -11.76 23.95 -5.49
N GLY A 97 -12.28 23.79 -6.70
CA GLY A 97 -13.07 22.63 -7.09
C GLY A 97 -12.31 21.33 -6.92
N LEU A 98 -11.05 21.28 -7.38
CA LEU A 98 -10.21 20.09 -7.28
C LEU A 98 -9.95 19.69 -5.83
N ARG A 99 -9.62 20.65 -4.94
CA ARG A 99 -9.38 20.34 -3.53
C ARG A 99 -10.64 19.82 -2.83
N LEU A 100 -11.79 20.42 -3.10
CA LEU A 100 -13.08 19.96 -2.58
C LEU A 100 -13.42 18.55 -3.09
N ALA A 101 -13.16 18.25 -4.35
CA ALA A 101 -13.34 16.91 -4.91
C ALA A 101 -12.47 15.86 -4.20
N PHE A 102 -11.20 16.18 -3.92
CA PHE A 102 -10.32 15.28 -3.15
C PHE A 102 -10.78 15.06 -1.71
N ARG A 103 -11.46 16.03 -1.10
CA ARG A 103 -12.13 15.88 0.21
C ARG A 103 -13.45 15.08 0.13
N GLY A 104 -13.91 14.73 -1.07
CA GLY A 104 -15.18 14.05 -1.30
C GLY A 104 -16.39 14.99 -1.35
N GLU A 105 -16.18 16.30 -1.32
CA GLU A 105 -17.22 17.33 -1.36
C GLU A 105 -17.63 17.63 -2.81
N MET A 106 -18.22 16.63 -3.47
CA MET A 106 -18.47 16.65 -4.92
C MET A 106 -19.44 17.75 -5.38
N ALA A 107 -20.46 18.07 -4.59
CA ALA A 107 -21.42 19.12 -4.96
C ALA A 107 -20.82 20.53 -4.93
N PRO A 108 -20.13 20.96 -3.84
CA PRO A 108 -19.33 22.19 -3.86
C PRO A 108 -18.28 22.22 -4.97
N ALA A 109 -17.58 21.10 -5.20
CA ALA A 109 -16.58 21.00 -6.27
C ALA A 109 -17.19 21.26 -7.66
N ALA A 110 -18.30 20.60 -7.99
CA ALA A 110 -19.03 20.81 -9.24
C ALA A 110 -19.50 22.27 -9.41
N GLY A 111 -19.92 22.93 -8.31
CA GLY A 111 -20.29 24.33 -8.31
C GLY A 111 -19.13 25.25 -8.73
N TRP A 112 -17.93 25.00 -8.20
CA TRP A 112 -16.72 25.75 -8.56
C TRP A 112 -16.26 25.46 -9.99
N PHE A 113 -16.27 24.21 -10.45
CA PHE A 113 -15.99 23.88 -11.86
C PHE A 113 -16.97 24.55 -12.82
N GLY A 114 -18.25 24.60 -12.47
CA GLY A 114 -19.27 25.29 -13.25
C GLY A 114 -19.09 26.81 -13.26
N ARG A 115 -18.61 27.41 -12.15
CA ARG A 115 -18.21 28.84 -12.12
C ARG A 115 -17.04 29.10 -13.06
N ALA A 116 -16.00 28.28 -13.00
CA ALA A 116 -14.84 28.40 -13.89
C ALA A 116 -15.25 28.29 -15.36
N HIS A 117 -16.10 27.32 -15.72
CA HIS A 117 -16.62 27.17 -17.08
C HIS A 117 -17.31 28.44 -17.58
N ARG A 118 -18.26 28.99 -16.81
CA ARG A 118 -19.00 30.22 -17.20
C ARG A 118 -18.09 31.43 -17.38
N LEU A 119 -17.04 31.55 -16.58
CA LEU A 119 -16.06 32.65 -16.74
C LEU A 119 -15.30 32.54 -18.06
N LEU A 120 -15.01 31.32 -18.52
CA LEU A 120 -14.32 31.10 -19.79
C LEU A 120 -15.28 31.11 -20.99
N GLU A 121 -16.59 30.91 -20.81
CA GLU A 121 -17.59 31.07 -21.89
C GLU A 121 -17.63 32.52 -22.41
N SER A 122 -17.39 33.50 -21.54
CA SER A 122 -17.30 34.92 -21.93
C SER A 122 -15.96 35.31 -22.57
N GLU A 123 -14.94 34.45 -22.49
CA GLU A 123 -13.62 34.70 -23.09
C GLU A 123 -13.61 34.28 -24.56
N GLN A 124 -13.31 35.23 -25.45
CA GLN A 124 -13.29 35.00 -26.90
C GLN A 124 -12.01 34.28 -27.36
N ASP A 125 -10.87 34.57 -26.74
CA ASP A 125 -9.62 33.91 -27.08
C ASP A 125 -9.52 32.54 -26.40
N ASP A 126 -8.75 31.66 -27.02
CA ASP A 126 -8.36 30.42 -26.36
C ASP A 126 -7.41 30.70 -25.18
N CYS A 127 -7.42 29.81 -24.19
CA CYS A 127 -6.61 29.96 -22.98
C CYS A 127 -6.31 28.61 -22.32
N VAL A 128 -5.21 28.57 -21.58
CA VAL A 128 -4.74 27.37 -20.87
C VAL A 128 -5.77 26.84 -19.85
N GLU A 129 -6.57 27.72 -19.23
CA GLU A 129 -7.57 27.33 -18.24
C GLU A 129 -8.66 26.42 -18.79
N ARG A 130 -8.95 26.47 -20.10
CA ARG A 130 -9.84 25.51 -20.76
C ARG A 130 -9.28 24.08 -20.70
N GLY A 131 -7.95 23.94 -20.72
CA GLY A 131 -7.26 22.67 -20.55
C GLY A 131 -7.35 22.14 -19.12
N TYR A 132 -7.15 22.99 -18.11
CA TYR A 132 -7.34 22.59 -16.71
C TYR A 132 -8.76 22.07 -16.43
N LEU A 133 -9.78 22.69 -17.03
CA LEU A 133 -11.16 22.25 -16.88
C LEU A 133 -11.50 20.92 -17.58
N LYS A 134 -10.60 20.38 -18.40
CA LYS A 134 -10.72 19.00 -18.91
C LYS A 134 -10.31 17.95 -17.88
N LEU A 135 -9.41 18.28 -16.94
CA LEU A 135 -8.87 17.31 -15.97
C LEU A 135 -9.95 16.65 -15.09
N PRO A 136 -10.95 17.39 -14.54
CA PRO A 136 -12.03 16.75 -13.78
C PRO A 136 -12.89 15.79 -14.61
N HIS A 137 -13.01 16.03 -15.93
CA HIS A 137 -13.72 15.11 -16.82
C HIS A 137 -12.97 13.80 -17.02
N VAL A 138 -11.63 13.80 -16.99
CA VAL A 138 -10.85 12.56 -17.03
C VAL A 138 -11.23 11.65 -15.86
N GLU A 139 -11.24 12.19 -14.63
CA GLU A 139 -11.62 11.43 -13.43
C GLU A 139 -13.10 11.00 -13.47
N GLN A 140 -13.99 11.83 -14.00
CA GLN A 140 -15.40 11.47 -14.19
C GLN A 140 -15.56 10.29 -15.17
N HIS A 141 -14.86 10.31 -16.31
CA HIS A 141 -14.88 9.24 -17.30
C HIS A 141 -14.25 7.96 -16.75
N LEU A 142 -13.14 8.07 -16.01
CA LEU A 142 -12.54 6.95 -15.29
C LEU A 142 -13.51 6.32 -14.29
N ALA A 143 -14.24 7.13 -13.51
CA ALA A 143 -15.24 6.65 -12.57
C ALA A 143 -16.44 5.99 -13.27
N ALA A 144 -16.78 6.41 -14.48
CA ALA A 144 -17.81 5.80 -15.32
C ALA A 144 -17.32 4.56 -16.10
N GLY A 145 -16.02 4.26 -16.07
CA GLY A 145 -15.41 3.17 -16.85
C GLY A 145 -15.21 3.48 -18.34
N ASP A 146 -15.40 4.74 -18.77
CA ASP A 146 -15.22 5.18 -20.15
C ASP A 146 -13.75 5.58 -20.39
N LEU A 147 -12.90 4.58 -20.61
CA LEU A 147 -11.46 4.79 -20.76
C LEU A 147 -11.11 5.59 -22.03
N GLU A 148 -11.88 5.45 -23.10
CA GLU A 148 -11.64 6.18 -24.35
C GLU A 148 -11.93 7.67 -24.18
N ALA A 149 -13.08 8.03 -23.58
CA ALA A 149 -13.39 9.42 -23.29
C ALA A 149 -12.41 10.03 -22.27
N ALA A 150 -11.97 9.25 -21.28
CA ALA A 150 -10.95 9.68 -20.34
C ALA A 150 -9.62 10.01 -21.04
N TYR A 151 -9.16 9.13 -21.94
CA TYR A 151 -7.94 9.36 -22.71
C TYR A 151 -8.07 10.57 -23.65
N ALA A 152 -9.21 10.72 -24.33
CA ALA A 152 -9.47 11.85 -25.21
C ALA A 152 -9.50 13.19 -24.45
N ALA A 153 -10.12 13.23 -23.28
CA ALA A 153 -10.14 14.42 -22.42
C ALA A 153 -8.73 14.80 -21.94
N ALA A 154 -7.92 13.83 -21.55
CA ALA A 154 -6.53 14.05 -21.14
C ALA A 154 -5.65 14.51 -22.33
N SER A 155 -5.82 13.90 -23.50
CA SER A 155 -5.11 14.29 -24.73
C SER A 155 -5.41 15.73 -25.14
N GLY A 156 -6.69 16.11 -25.12
CA GLY A 156 -7.08 17.50 -25.39
C GLY A 156 -6.57 18.50 -24.33
N ALA A 157 -6.24 18.05 -23.12
CA ALA A 157 -5.58 18.89 -22.11
C ALA A 157 -4.08 19.04 -22.39
N VAL A 158 -3.41 17.98 -22.86
CA VAL A 158 -2.01 18.04 -23.33
C VAL A 158 -1.88 19.01 -24.50
N GLU A 159 -2.72 18.89 -25.53
CA GLU A 159 -2.69 19.76 -26.71
C GLU A 159 -2.80 21.25 -26.33
N ILE A 160 -3.72 21.58 -25.42
CA ILE A 160 -3.88 22.95 -24.91
C ILE A 160 -2.63 23.36 -24.12
N GLY A 161 -2.14 22.50 -23.21
CA GLY A 161 -0.96 22.79 -22.42
C GLY A 161 0.29 23.06 -23.27
N GLU A 162 0.52 22.26 -24.31
CA GLU A 162 1.61 22.43 -25.25
C GLU A 162 1.45 23.73 -26.06
N HIS A 163 0.24 24.02 -26.53
CA HIS A 163 -0.05 25.24 -27.29
C HIS A 163 0.28 26.51 -26.48
N PHE A 164 -0.02 26.51 -25.19
CA PHE A 164 0.25 27.64 -24.29
C PHE A 164 1.58 27.53 -23.52
N ALA A 165 2.38 26.49 -23.77
CA ALA A 165 3.62 26.18 -23.05
C ALA A 165 3.46 26.14 -21.51
N ASP A 166 2.32 25.67 -21.01
CA ASP A 166 2.07 25.49 -19.57
C ASP A 166 2.50 24.09 -19.13
N VAL A 167 3.68 24.02 -18.52
CA VAL A 167 4.33 22.76 -18.12
C VAL A 167 3.53 22.01 -17.05
N ASP A 168 2.86 22.74 -16.14
CA ASP A 168 2.01 22.14 -15.10
C ASP A 168 0.83 21.38 -15.72
N LEU A 169 0.13 21.99 -16.68
CA LEU A 169 -0.99 21.34 -17.36
C LEU A 169 -0.51 20.14 -18.19
N VAL A 170 0.59 20.29 -18.93
CA VAL A 170 1.13 19.20 -19.77
C VAL A 170 1.50 17.99 -18.91
N ALA A 171 2.30 18.18 -17.86
CA ALA A 171 2.72 17.09 -16.98
C ALA A 171 1.51 16.44 -16.28
N CYS A 172 0.54 17.26 -15.82
CA CYS A 172 -0.67 16.76 -15.21
C CYS A 172 -1.53 15.97 -16.22
N ALA A 173 -1.71 16.44 -17.44
CA ALA A 173 -2.50 15.74 -18.43
C ALA A 173 -1.83 14.44 -18.91
N ARG A 174 -0.49 14.44 -19.09
CA ARG A 174 0.28 13.23 -19.45
C ARG A 174 0.24 12.15 -18.38
N HIS A 175 0.35 12.52 -17.08
CA HIS A 175 0.24 11.51 -16.02
C HIS A 175 -1.15 10.84 -16.03
N LEU A 176 -2.22 11.62 -16.30
CA LEU A 176 -3.57 11.08 -16.43
C LEU A 176 -3.71 10.17 -17.66
N GLN A 177 -3.15 10.54 -18.82
CA GLN A 177 -3.11 9.66 -19.99
C GLN A 177 -2.42 8.33 -19.66
N GLY A 178 -1.27 8.39 -18.99
CA GLY A 178 -0.55 7.19 -18.54
C GLY A 178 -1.40 6.29 -17.66
N ARG A 179 -2.11 6.85 -16.68
CA ARG A 179 -3.04 6.11 -15.81
C ARG A 179 -4.19 5.45 -16.59
N VAL A 180 -4.75 6.15 -17.57
CA VAL A 180 -5.82 5.59 -18.42
C VAL A 180 -5.28 4.40 -19.24
N LEU A 181 -4.10 4.54 -19.85
CA LEU A 181 -3.46 3.46 -20.61
C LEU A 181 -3.15 2.24 -19.74
N LEU A 182 -2.70 2.43 -18.50
CA LEU A 182 -2.54 1.32 -17.56
C LEU A 182 -3.87 0.59 -17.31
N ARG A 183 -4.98 1.31 -17.12
CA ARG A 183 -6.32 0.68 -16.98
C ARG A 183 -6.80 -0.05 -18.23
N GLN A 184 -6.28 0.32 -19.41
CA GLN A 184 -6.53 -0.39 -20.66
C GLN A 184 -5.63 -1.63 -20.85
N GLY A 185 -4.68 -1.89 -19.94
CA GLY A 185 -3.67 -2.94 -20.09
C GLY A 185 -2.54 -2.59 -21.06
N ARG A 186 -2.43 -1.33 -21.49
CA ARG A 186 -1.36 -0.83 -22.38
C ARG A 186 -0.16 -0.39 -21.55
N THR A 187 0.46 -1.34 -20.86
CA THR A 187 1.44 -1.07 -19.80
C THR A 187 2.66 -0.26 -20.25
N ALA A 188 3.26 -0.64 -21.38
CA ALA A 188 4.48 0.02 -21.88
C ALA A 188 4.23 1.50 -22.24
N GLU A 189 3.13 1.78 -22.94
CA GLU A 189 2.74 3.14 -23.32
C GLU A 189 2.32 3.95 -22.10
N GLY A 190 1.60 3.32 -21.17
CA GLY A 190 1.21 3.94 -19.90
C GLY A 190 2.42 4.38 -19.09
N PHE A 191 3.41 3.51 -18.90
CA PHE A 191 4.62 3.88 -18.18
C PHE A 191 5.45 4.94 -18.89
N ALA A 192 5.54 4.91 -20.22
CA ALA A 192 6.26 5.96 -20.94
C ALA A 192 5.75 7.37 -20.61
N LEU A 193 4.42 7.56 -20.56
CA LEU A 193 3.80 8.84 -20.22
C LEU A 193 3.92 9.20 -18.73
N LEU A 194 3.84 8.21 -17.84
CA LEU A 194 4.05 8.44 -16.40
C LEU A 194 5.51 8.83 -16.12
N ASP A 195 6.46 8.12 -16.71
CA ASP A 195 7.89 8.36 -16.55
C ASP A 195 8.26 9.75 -17.12
N GLU A 196 7.67 10.15 -18.25
CA GLU A 196 7.83 11.50 -18.80
C GLU A 196 7.31 12.59 -17.85
N ALA A 197 6.11 12.43 -17.28
CA ALA A 197 5.59 13.35 -16.28
C ALA A 197 6.50 13.42 -15.03
N MET A 198 7.07 12.29 -14.62
CA MET A 198 8.00 12.20 -13.49
C MET A 198 9.35 12.89 -13.76
N VAL A 199 9.78 13.01 -15.02
CA VAL A 199 10.97 13.80 -15.37
C VAL A 199 10.73 15.28 -15.05
N SER A 200 9.60 15.87 -15.44
CA SER A 200 9.28 17.26 -15.10
C SER A 200 9.15 17.48 -13.58
N VAL A 201 8.57 16.50 -12.87
CA VAL A 201 8.49 16.50 -11.40
C VAL A 201 9.89 16.53 -10.77
N THR A 202 10.78 15.63 -11.18
CA THR A 202 12.11 15.48 -10.58
C THR A 202 13.10 16.56 -11.01
N ALA A 203 12.89 17.18 -12.18
CA ALA A 203 13.63 18.34 -12.65
C ALA A 203 13.25 19.64 -11.91
N GLY A 204 12.17 19.63 -11.11
CA GLY A 204 11.73 20.81 -10.35
C GLY A 204 11.06 21.88 -11.22
N GLU A 205 10.49 21.48 -12.36
CA GLU A 205 9.85 22.38 -13.33
C GLU A 205 8.42 22.76 -12.93
N LEU A 206 7.79 21.96 -12.05
CA LEU A 206 6.38 22.07 -11.72
C LEU A 206 6.14 22.89 -10.45
N SER A 207 4.92 23.42 -10.32
CA SER A 207 4.50 24.02 -9.05
C SER A 207 4.45 22.97 -7.93
N PRO A 208 4.64 23.36 -6.65
CA PRO A 208 4.70 22.42 -5.52
C PRO A 208 3.46 21.55 -5.36
N LEU A 209 2.28 22.10 -5.71
CA LEU A 209 1.01 21.37 -5.65
C LEU A 209 0.96 20.24 -6.68
N LEU A 210 1.30 20.53 -7.95
CA LEU A 210 1.34 19.50 -9.00
C LEU A 210 2.44 18.48 -8.75
N THR A 211 3.60 18.93 -8.27
CA THR A 211 4.71 18.05 -7.89
C THR A 211 4.25 16.95 -6.95
N GLY A 212 3.63 17.32 -5.82
CA GLY A 212 3.15 16.35 -4.84
C GLY A 212 2.00 15.49 -5.36
N LEU A 213 1.07 16.07 -6.13
CA LEU A 213 -0.06 15.34 -6.73
C LEU A 213 0.42 14.26 -7.70
N ILE A 214 1.32 14.60 -8.62
CA ILE A 214 1.82 13.68 -9.63
C ILE A 214 2.67 12.58 -8.98
N TYR A 215 3.55 12.91 -8.01
CA TYR A 215 4.27 11.90 -7.23
C TYR A 215 3.32 10.85 -6.66
N CYS A 216 2.34 11.27 -5.85
CA CYS A 216 1.40 10.34 -5.21
C CYS A 216 0.60 9.54 -6.25
N SER A 217 0.10 10.21 -7.30
CA SER A 217 -0.73 9.56 -8.31
C SER A 217 0.03 8.52 -9.15
N VAL A 218 1.27 8.81 -9.54
CA VAL A 218 2.13 7.89 -10.30
C VAL A 218 2.53 6.70 -9.42
N ILE A 219 2.91 6.93 -8.16
CA ILE A 219 3.24 5.85 -7.22
C ILE A 219 2.04 4.92 -7.03
N GLU A 220 0.85 5.48 -6.79
CA GLU A 220 -0.39 4.70 -6.68
C GLU A 220 -0.65 3.89 -7.96
N ALA A 221 -0.47 4.49 -9.14
CA ALA A 221 -0.66 3.81 -10.41
C ALA A 221 0.30 2.61 -10.58
N CYS A 222 1.58 2.80 -10.24
CA CYS A 222 2.57 1.72 -10.23
C CYS A 222 2.18 0.59 -9.26
N GLN A 223 1.72 0.93 -8.06
CA GLN A 223 1.26 -0.06 -7.06
C GLN A 223 0.03 -0.84 -7.54
N GLN A 224 -0.95 -0.18 -8.18
CA GLN A 224 -2.16 -0.82 -8.71
C GLN A 224 -1.85 -1.89 -9.75
N VAL A 225 -0.84 -1.67 -10.61
CA VAL A 225 -0.37 -2.65 -11.61
C VAL A 225 0.85 -3.45 -11.14
N HIS A 226 1.20 -3.37 -9.86
CA HIS A 226 2.28 -4.14 -9.23
C HIS A 226 3.67 -3.89 -9.85
N ALA A 227 3.92 -2.70 -10.41
CA ALA A 227 5.24 -2.30 -10.87
C ALA A 227 6.11 -1.81 -9.69
N LEU A 228 6.58 -2.76 -8.89
CA LEU A 228 7.25 -2.47 -7.61
C LEU A 228 8.54 -1.66 -7.76
N ASP A 229 9.34 -1.93 -8.79
CA ASP A 229 10.62 -1.22 -8.99
C ASP A 229 10.41 0.27 -9.26
N ARG A 230 9.46 0.60 -10.15
CA ARG A 230 9.06 1.99 -10.40
C ARG A 230 8.45 2.63 -9.16
N ALA A 231 7.58 1.91 -8.45
CA ALA A 231 7.01 2.40 -7.20
C ALA A 231 8.11 2.73 -6.17
N ARG A 232 9.12 1.87 -6.02
CA ARG A 232 10.29 2.08 -5.14
C ARG A 232 11.13 3.30 -5.54
N GLU A 233 11.40 3.46 -6.84
CA GLU A 233 12.15 4.60 -7.37
C GLU A 233 11.45 5.93 -7.09
N TRP A 234 10.17 6.04 -7.47
CA TRP A 234 9.38 7.26 -7.30
C TRP A 234 9.07 7.56 -5.83
N THR A 235 8.87 6.54 -5.01
CA THR A 235 8.70 6.70 -3.56
C THR A 235 9.99 7.22 -2.91
N SER A 236 11.16 6.78 -3.38
CA SER A 236 12.45 7.30 -2.90
C SER A 236 12.66 8.76 -3.30
N ALA A 237 12.27 9.14 -4.52
CA ALA A 237 12.31 10.51 -5.01
C ALA A 237 11.37 11.44 -4.22
N LEU A 238 10.12 11.02 -3.99
CA LEU A 238 9.17 11.72 -3.14
C LEU A 238 9.72 11.88 -1.71
N GLY A 239 10.33 10.84 -1.15
CA GLY A 239 10.99 10.88 0.16
C GLY A 239 12.07 11.96 0.26
N ARG A 240 12.92 12.10 -0.77
CA ARG A 240 13.93 13.17 -0.83
C ARG A 240 13.28 14.55 -0.89
N TRP A 241 12.30 14.75 -1.78
CA TRP A 241 11.59 16.02 -1.92
C TRP A 241 10.89 16.47 -0.62
N CYS A 242 10.29 15.54 0.13
CA CYS A 242 9.72 15.82 1.44
C CYS A 242 10.81 16.13 2.49
N SER A 243 11.94 15.42 2.48
CA SER A 243 13.01 15.62 3.46
C SER A 243 13.73 16.96 3.32
N GLU A 244 13.79 17.51 2.10
CA GLU A 244 14.32 18.84 1.82
C GLU A 244 13.40 19.96 2.35
N GLN A 245 12.14 19.63 2.66
CA GLN A 245 11.12 20.58 3.11
C GLN A 245 10.39 20.04 4.37
N PRO A 246 11.03 20.07 5.55
CA PRO A 246 10.49 19.42 6.76
C PRO A 246 9.12 19.94 7.23
N GLN A 247 8.76 21.16 6.84
CA GLN A 247 7.48 21.81 7.15
C GLN A 247 6.31 21.31 6.26
N LEU A 248 6.61 20.48 5.24
CA LEU A 248 5.63 19.96 4.31
C LEU A 248 4.73 18.89 4.96
N VAL A 249 3.44 19.18 5.05
CA VAL A 249 2.46 18.30 5.69
C VAL A 249 1.58 17.58 4.66
N SER A 250 1.12 18.27 3.62
CA SER A 250 0.08 17.77 2.71
C SER A 250 0.42 16.51 1.91
N PHE A 251 1.70 16.19 1.75
CA PHE A 251 2.16 15.01 1.03
C PHE A 251 3.01 14.07 1.88
N SER A 252 3.49 14.51 3.04
CA SER A 252 4.41 13.70 3.84
C SER A 252 3.71 12.51 4.49
N GLY A 253 2.42 12.61 4.80
CA GLY A 253 1.60 11.47 5.23
C GLY A 253 1.45 10.39 4.16
N SER A 254 1.07 10.77 2.93
CA SER A 254 0.90 9.84 1.80
C SER A 254 2.23 9.22 1.39
N CYS A 255 3.32 10.00 1.41
CA CYS A 255 4.69 9.49 1.21
C CYS A 255 5.03 8.36 2.18
N LEU A 256 4.79 8.55 3.49
CA LEU A 256 5.03 7.53 4.51
C LEU A 256 4.16 6.28 4.30
N MET A 257 2.90 6.45 3.89
CA MET A 257 2.00 5.34 3.55
C MET A 257 2.56 4.49 2.39
N HIS A 258 2.99 5.12 1.29
CA HIS A 258 3.55 4.39 0.15
C HIS A 258 4.86 3.67 0.53
N ARG A 259 5.74 4.34 1.29
CA ARG A 259 6.98 3.73 1.77
C ARG A 259 6.75 2.55 2.70
N ALA A 260 5.73 2.61 3.57
CA ALA A 260 5.38 1.50 4.45
C ALA A 260 5.03 0.23 3.67
N GLU A 261 4.33 0.36 2.53
CA GLU A 261 4.05 -0.77 1.65
C GLU A 261 5.32 -1.36 1.02
N ILE A 262 6.21 -0.51 0.48
CA ILE A 262 7.49 -0.94 -0.10
C ILE A 262 8.35 -1.65 0.95
N LYS A 263 8.45 -1.08 2.16
CA LYS A 263 9.22 -1.65 3.28
C LYS A 263 8.63 -2.95 3.81
N ARG A 264 7.30 -3.11 3.79
CA ARG A 264 6.64 -4.37 4.12
C ARG A 264 7.09 -5.46 3.14
N LEU A 265 7.06 -5.17 1.85
CA LEU A 265 7.48 -6.11 0.81
C LEU A 265 8.98 -6.45 0.94
N SER A 266 9.85 -5.46 1.14
CA SER A 266 11.30 -5.64 1.31
C SER A 266 11.74 -6.25 2.65
N GLY A 267 10.80 -6.63 3.51
CA GLY A 267 11.11 -7.24 4.81
C GLY A 267 11.59 -6.28 5.89
N ALA A 268 11.62 -4.96 5.64
CA ALA A 268 11.92 -3.93 6.63
C ALA A 268 10.68 -3.65 7.52
N TRP A 269 10.14 -4.69 8.16
CA TRP A 269 8.84 -4.67 8.82
C TRP A 269 8.74 -3.72 10.02
N GLN A 270 9.83 -3.50 10.75
CA GLN A 270 9.80 -2.53 11.85
C GLN A 270 9.68 -1.11 11.31
N ASP A 271 10.50 -0.74 10.33
CA ASP A 271 10.39 0.56 9.65
C ASP A 271 9.00 0.75 9.00
N ALA A 272 8.43 -0.31 8.41
CA ALA A 272 7.10 -0.25 7.82
C ALA A 272 6.01 0.06 8.86
N ILE A 273 6.11 -0.50 10.07
CA ILE A 273 5.22 -0.17 11.20
C ILE A 273 5.41 1.29 11.61
N ASP A 274 6.65 1.72 11.82
CA ASP A 274 6.95 3.06 12.32
C ASP A 274 6.46 4.13 11.32
N GLU A 275 6.63 3.89 10.01
CA GLU A 275 6.14 4.80 8.97
C GLU A 275 4.62 4.77 8.81
N ALA A 276 3.99 3.60 8.86
CA ALA A 276 2.53 3.49 8.82
C ALA A 276 1.87 4.20 10.01
N GLN A 277 2.45 4.10 11.21
CA GLN A 277 1.96 4.80 12.41
C GLN A 277 2.10 6.32 12.25
N GLN A 278 3.26 6.80 11.82
CA GLN A 278 3.46 8.23 11.54
C GLN A 278 2.53 8.74 10.44
N ALA A 279 2.27 7.93 9.40
CA ALA A 279 1.34 8.28 8.34
C ALA A 279 -0.09 8.45 8.90
N VAL A 280 -0.57 7.51 9.71
CA VAL A 280 -1.88 7.60 10.37
C VAL A 280 -2.00 8.88 11.19
N GLU A 281 -1.00 9.20 12.02
CA GLU A 281 -1.00 10.39 12.87
C GLU A 281 -1.07 11.68 12.04
N ARG A 282 -0.26 11.79 10.98
CA ARG A 282 -0.23 12.98 10.10
C ARG A 282 -1.47 13.12 9.23
N LEU A 283 -1.99 12.01 8.70
CA LEU A 283 -3.15 12.02 7.81
C LEU A 283 -4.46 12.28 8.57
N ALA A 284 -4.52 11.91 9.85
CA ALA A 284 -5.61 12.31 10.73
C ALA A 284 -5.69 13.84 10.91
N GLN A 285 -4.54 14.55 10.88
CA GLN A 285 -4.49 16.01 11.04
C GLN A 285 -4.93 16.77 9.78
N THR A 286 -4.75 16.20 8.59
CA THR A 286 -5.05 16.85 7.29
C THR A 286 -6.42 16.50 6.72
N ASN A 287 -7.25 15.77 7.49
CA ASN A 287 -8.56 15.25 7.05
C ASN A 287 -8.48 14.39 5.76
N ASN A 288 -7.31 13.84 5.43
CA ASN A 288 -7.12 12.93 4.29
C ASN A 288 -7.48 11.49 4.70
N ARG A 289 -8.79 11.23 4.78
CA ARG A 289 -9.34 9.98 5.31
C ARG A 289 -8.96 8.74 4.50
N LYS A 290 -8.85 8.86 3.17
CA LYS A 290 -8.55 7.72 2.28
C LYS A 290 -7.14 7.19 2.51
N ASP A 291 -6.15 8.08 2.53
CA ASP A 291 -4.76 7.69 2.73
C ASP A 291 -4.52 7.20 4.15
N ALA A 292 -5.20 7.80 5.15
CA ALA A 292 -5.16 7.32 6.53
C ALA A 292 -5.65 5.86 6.63
N ALA A 293 -6.72 5.53 5.90
CA ALA A 293 -7.28 4.18 5.87
C ALA A 293 -6.30 3.17 5.26
N ALA A 294 -5.59 3.56 4.20
CA ALA A 294 -4.58 2.72 3.58
C ALA A 294 -3.33 2.55 4.47
N ALA A 295 -2.93 3.57 5.23
CA ALA A 295 -1.88 3.45 6.23
C ALA A 295 -2.25 2.45 7.35
N TRP A 296 -3.51 2.51 7.83
CA TRP A 296 -4.04 1.49 8.75
C TRP A 296 -3.99 0.09 8.16
N TYR A 297 -4.32 -0.06 6.87
CA TYR A 297 -4.24 -1.34 6.17
C TYR A 297 -2.80 -1.89 6.14
N GLN A 298 -1.80 -1.06 5.81
CA GLN A 298 -0.40 -1.51 5.81
C GLN A 298 0.07 -1.94 7.21
N LEU A 299 -0.33 -1.21 8.26
CA LEU A 299 -0.04 -1.58 9.64
C LEU A 299 -0.68 -2.95 10.00
N ALA A 300 -1.93 -3.16 9.57
CA ALA A 300 -2.65 -4.41 9.79
C ALA A 300 -1.97 -5.61 9.11
N GLU A 301 -1.50 -5.44 7.87
CA GLU A 301 -0.76 -6.49 7.15
C GLU A 301 0.52 -6.88 7.89
N VAL A 302 1.35 -5.93 8.30
CA VAL A 302 2.59 -6.27 9.02
C VAL A 302 2.28 -6.95 10.37
N HIS A 303 1.26 -6.51 11.10
CA HIS A 303 0.85 -7.17 12.34
C HIS A 303 0.35 -8.60 12.10
N ARG A 304 -0.42 -8.84 11.03
CA ARG A 304 -0.88 -10.18 10.63
C ARG A 304 0.30 -11.09 10.35
N LEU A 305 1.26 -10.63 9.54
CA LEU A 305 2.46 -11.41 9.18
C LEU A 305 3.35 -11.73 10.39
N ARG A 306 3.42 -10.82 11.39
CA ARG A 306 4.14 -11.04 12.64
C ARG A 306 3.41 -11.92 13.66
N GLY A 307 2.17 -12.32 13.39
CA GLY A 307 1.35 -13.09 14.34
C GLY A 307 0.71 -12.25 15.46
N ARG A 308 0.69 -10.92 15.35
CA ARG A 308 0.02 -10.01 16.30
C ARG A 308 -1.45 -9.83 15.90
N PHE A 309 -2.21 -10.91 15.96
CA PHE A 309 -3.56 -10.99 15.38
C PHE A 309 -4.55 -9.98 15.95
N ASP A 310 -4.56 -9.74 17.26
CA ASP A 310 -5.44 -8.73 17.88
C ASP A 310 -5.16 -7.31 17.34
N ALA A 311 -3.87 -6.95 17.24
CA ALA A 311 -3.45 -5.66 16.70
C ALA A 311 -3.76 -5.53 15.20
N ALA A 312 -3.60 -6.63 14.45
CA ALA A 312 -3.96 -6.68 13.04
C ALA A 312 -5.47 -6.46 12.85
N GLU A 313 -6.30 -7.16 13.62
CA GLU A 313 -7.77 -7.01 13.56
C GLU A 313 -8.20 -5.59 13.91
N GLN A 314 -7.63 -4.99 14.95
CA GLN A 314 -7.92 -3.61 15.31
C GLN A 314 -7.56 -2.64 14.16
N ALA A 315 -6.40 -2.81 13.54
CA ALA A 315 -5.97 -1.96 12.43
C ALA A 315 -6.84 -2.16 11.17
N TYR A 316 -7.26 -3.38 10.82
CA TYR A 316 -8.23 -3.60 9.74
C TYR A 316 -9.58 -2.95 10.02
N ARG A 317 -10.06 -3.03 11.28
CA ARG A 317 -11.31 -2.35 11.69
C ARG A 317 -11.17 -0.83 11.56
N SER A 318 -10.04 -0.26 11.96
CA SER A 318 -9.75 1.17 11.74
C SER A 318 -9.78 1.51 10.25
N ALA A 319 -9.08 0.77 9.39
CA ALA A 319 -9.13 0.98 7.94
C ALA A 319 -10.57 0.96 7.39
N SER A 320 -11.39 0.00 7.84
CA SER A 320 -12.79 -0.12 7.46
C SER A 320 -13.67 1.04 7.93
N GLN A 321 -13.44 1.58 9.13
CA GLN A 321 -14.16 2.76 9.64
C GLN A 321 -13.92 4.01 8.77
N TYR A 322 -12.77 4.09 8.10
CA TYR A 322 -12.46 5.15 7.13
C TYR A 322 -12.86 4.81 5.69
N GLY A 323 -13.60 3.71 5.48
CA GLY A 323 -14.17 3.33 4.17
C GLY A 323 -13.23 2.54 3.25
N PHE A 324 -12.12 2.02 3.77
CA PHE A 324 -11.22 1.14 3.02
C PHE A 324 -11.64 -0.31 3.19
N GLU A 325 -11.71 -1.07 2.10
CA GLU A 325 -12.03 -2.50 2.13
C GLU A 325 -10.88 -3.27 2.81
N PRO A 326 -11.07 -3.89 3.99
CA PRO A 326 -10.00 -4.60 4.70
C PRO A 326 -9.64 -5.96 4.06
N GLN A 327 -10.32 -6.37 3.00
CA GLN A 327 -9.96 -7.56 2.24
C GLN A 327 -8.83 -7.28 1.23
N PRO A 328 -7.92 -8.25 0.98
CA PRO A 328 -7.99 -9.65 1.46
C PRO A 328 -7.40 -9.89 2.86
N GLY A 329 -6.73 -8.88 3.44
CA GLY A 329 -5.97 -9.03 4.69
C GLY A 329 -6.76 -9.60 5.87
N LEU A 330 -8.01 -9.16 6.04
CA LEU A 330 -8.87 -9.67 7.11
C LEU A 330 -9.32 -11.13 6.88
N ALA A 331 -9.56 -11.57 5.64
CA ALA A 331 -9.85 -12.98 5.35
C ALA A 331 -8.60 -13.86 5.57
N LEU A 332 -7.41 -13.38 5.19
CA LEU A 332 -6.15 -14.06 5.50
C LEU A 332 -5.89 -14.15 7.01
N LEU A 333 -6.31 -13.15 7.78
CA LEU A 333 -6.27 -13.22 9.25
C LEU A 333 -7.17 -14.34 9.77
N ARG A 334 -8.41 -14.45 9.27
CA ARG A 334 -9.32 -15.55 9.62
C ARG A 334 -8.75 -16.91 9.23
N LEU A 335 -8.08 -17.01 8.09
CA LEU A 335 -7.38 -18.22 7.68
C LEU A 335 -6.28 -18.61 8.68
N ALA A 336 -5.46 -17.64 9.11
CA ALA A 336 -4.40 -17.85 10.10
C ALA A 336 -4.93 -18.29 11.48
N GLU A 337 -6.13 -17.83 11.86
CA GLU A 337 -6.86 -18.27 13.07
C GLU A 337 -7.57 -19.63 12.90
N ARG A 338 -7.45 -20.27 11.72
CA ARG A 338 -8.13 -21.52 11.34
C ARG A 338 -9.66 -21.39 11.20
N HIS A 339 -10.16 -20.18 11.00
CA HIS A 339 -11.56 -19.90 10.67
C HIS A 339 -11.80 -19.98 9.15
N ILE A 340 -11.60 -21.17 8.57
CA ILE A 340 -11.57 -21.39 7.10
C ILE A 340 -12.88 -20.97 6.43
N ASP A 341 -14.04 -21.40 6.94
CA ASP A 341 -15.35 -21.06 6.37
C ASP A 341 -15.61 -19.55 6.36
N ALA A 342 -15.17 -18.84 7.42
CA ALA A 342 -15.32 -17.40 7.52
C ALA A 342 -14.42 -16.67 6.51
N ALA A 343 -13.17 -17.14 6.33
CA ALA A 343 -12.26 -16.61 5.33
C ALA A 343 -12.82 -16.81 3.91
N ALA A 344 -13.30 -18.02 3.60
CA ALA A 344 -13.88 -18.37 2.30
C ALA A 344 -15.14 -17.56 1.98
N ALA A 345 -16.06 -17.41 2.94
CA ALA A 345 -17.25 -16.60 2.76
C ALA A 345 -16.92 -15.11 2.55
N ALA A 346 -15.95 -14.57 3.29
CA ALA A 346 -15.55 -13.18 3.18
C ALA A 346 -14.91 -12.86 1.82
N ILE A 347 -13.96 -13.68 1.36
CA ILE A 347 -13.26 -13.44 0.09
C ILE A 347 -14.20 -13.63 -1.11
N ARG A 348 -15.05 -14.67 -1.12
CA ARG A 348 -16.06 -14.88 -2.17
C ARG A 348 -17.02 -13.71 -2.31
N ARG A 349 -17.49 -13.14 -1.18
CA ARG A 349 -18.38 -11.97 -1.18
C ARG A 349 -17.73 -10.79 -1.88
N VAL A 350 -16.48 -10.46 -1.53
CA VAL A 350 -15.79 -9.31 -2.12
C VAL A 350 -15.42 -9.57 -3.58
N MET A 351 -14.96 -10.78 -3.91
CA MET A 351 -14.70 -11.19 -5.29
C MET A 351 -15.94 -11.14 -6.19
N GLY A 352 -17.11 -11.56 -5.69
CA GLY A 352 -18.37 -11.49 -6.43
C GLY A 352 -18.88 -10.06 -6.64
N ALA A 353 -18.54 -9.13 -5.74
CA ALA A 353 -18.94 -7.72 -5.83
C ALA A 353 -17.95 -6.84 -6.61
N THR A 354 -16.72 -7.31 -6.83
CA THR A 354 -15.65 -6.50 -7.47
C THR A 354 -15.63 -6.73 -8.97
N THR A 355 -15.98 -5.72 -9.75
CA THR A 355 -15.95 -5.73 -11.23
C THR A 355 -14.70 -5.07 -11.82
N ASP A 356 -14.06 -4.16 -11.09
CA ASP A 356 -12.83 -3.47 -11.53
C ASP A 356 -11.63 -4.44 -11.52
N GLN A 357 -11.01 -4.65 -12.68
CA GLN A 357 -9.95 -5.64 -12.88
C GLN A 357 -8.75 -5.42 -11.95
N LEU A 358 -8.29 -4.18 -11.79
CA LEU A 358 -7.13 -3.86 -10.95
C LEU A 358 -7.40 -4.15 -9.47
N ARG A 359 -8.61 -3.88 -8.98
CA ARG A 359 -9.02 -4.26 -7.63
C ARG A 359 -9.14 -5.78 -7.46
N ARG A 360 -9.66 -6.48 -8.48
CA ARG A 360 -9.76 -7.96 -8.46
C ARG A 360 -8.39 -8.62 -8.35
N ILE A 361 -7.40 -8.14 -9.10
CA ILE A 361 -6.03 -8.67 -9.07
C ILE A 361 -5.47 -8.74 -7.64
N ARG A 362 -5.72 -7.72 -6.81
CA ARG A 362 -5.24 -7.69 -5.42
C ARG A 362 -5.87 -8.77 -4.52
N LEU A 363 -7.01 -9.31 -4.92
CA LEU A 363 -7.75 -10.32 -4.15
C LEU A 363 -7.41 -11.74 -4.60
N LEU A 364 -7.05 -11.94 -5.87
CA LEU A 364 -6.84 -13.26 -6.47
C LEU A 364 -5.82 -14.14 -5.73
N PRO A 365 -4.64 -13.66 -5.31
CA PRO A 365 -3.66 -14.50 -4.61
C PRO A 365 -4.22 -15.07 -3.30
N ALA A 366 -4.89 -14.23 -2.51
CA ALA A 366 -5.53 -14.65 -1.27
C ALA A 366 -6.73 -15.56 -1.53
N HIS A 367 -7.49 -15.31 -2.60
CA HIS A 367 -8.59 -16.18 -3.00
C HIS A 367 -8.09 -17.59 -3.31
N VAL A 368 -7.01 -17.74 -4.07
CA VAL A 368 -6.39 -19.04 -4.35
C VAL A 368 -5.99 -19.73 -3.04
N GLU A 369 -5.25 -19.07 -2.16
CA GLU A 369 -4.79 -19.64 -0.88
C GLU A 369 -5.95 -20.11 0.02
N ILE A 370 -7.00 -19.28 0.14
CA ILE A 370 -8.16 -19.59 0.97
C ILE A 370 -8.96 -20.75 0.37
N MET A 371 -9.17 -20.77 -0.95
CA MET A 371 -9.92 -21.85 -1.62
C MET A 371 -9.19 -23.20 -1.53
N LEU A 372 -7.87 -23.21 -1.71
CA LEU A 372 -7.06 -24.42 -1.52
C LEU A 372 -7.17 -24.96 -0.09
N THR A 373 -7.11 -24.08 0.91
CA THR A 373 -7.26 -24.47 2.32
C THR A 373 -8.69 -24.96 2.63
N ALA A 374 -9.69 -24.43 1.95
CA ALA A 374 -11.08 -24.88 2.04
C ALA A 374 -11.36 -26.17 1.25
N GLY A 375 -10.39 -26.67 0.49
CA GLY A 375 -10.54 -27.88 -0.35
C GLY A 375 -11.25 -27.64 -1.69
N ASP A 376 -11.49 -26.39 -2.08
CA ASP A 376 -12.14 -26.04 -3.35
C ASP A 376 -11.09 -25.77 -4.44
N ILE A 377 -10.47 -26.86 -4.92
CA ILE A 377 -9.38 -26.82 -5.90
C ILE A 377 -9.86 -26.25 -7.25
N GLU A 378 -11.11 -26.51 -7.65
CA GLU A 378 -11.67 -26.00 -8.90
C GLU A 378 -11.84 -24.48 -8.87
N GLU A 379 -12.33 -23.91 -7.76
CA GLU A 379 -12.40 -22.46 -7.60
C GLU A 379 -11.00 -21.81 -7.53
N ALA A 380 -10.05 -22.45 -6.86
CA ALA A 380 -8.66 -22.01 -6.85
C ALA A 380 -8.05 -21.98 -8.27
N TRP A 381 -8.29 -23.00 -9.08
CA TRP A 381 -7.87 -23.05 -10.48
C TRP A 381 -8.43 -21.90 -11.32
N ARG A 382 -9.72 -21.55 -11.15
CA ARG A 382 -10.34 -20.43 -11.87
C ARG A 382 -9.69 -19.11 -11.51
N ALA A 383 -9.45 -18.85 -10.22
CA ALA A 383 -8.76 -17.64 -9.77
C ALA A 383 -7.29 -17.60 -10.22
N CYS A 384 -6.59 -18.74 -10.23
CA CYS A 384 -5.23 -18.85 -10.74
C CYS A 384 -5.15 -18.47 -12.23
N ARG A 385 -6.05 -18.99 -13.08
CA ARG A 385 -6.08 -18.65 -14.51
C ARG A 385 -6.38 -17.17 -14.75
N GLU A 386 -7.30 -16.60 -13.98
CA GLU A 386 -7.58 -15.15 -14.03
C GLU A 386 -6.32 -14.35 -13.71
N LEU A 387 -5.54 -14.77 -12.70
CA LEU A 387 -4.28 -14.12 -12.33
C LEU A 387 -3.18 -14.29 -13.40
N GLU A 388 -3.07 -15.47 -14.02
CA GLU A 388 -2.17 -15.72 -15.16
C GLU A 388 -2.51 -14.82 -16.35
N ASP A 389 -3.80 -14.65 -16.67
CA ASP A 389 -4.23 -13.77 -17.75
C ASP A 389 -3.93 -12.30 -17.44
N CYS A 390 -4.08 -11.89 -16.18
CA CYS A 390 -3.62 -10.55 -15.74
C CYS A 390 -2.11 -10.39 -15.89
N ALA A 391 -1.32 -11.38 -15.50
CA ALA A 391 0.13 -11.33 -15.64
C ALA A 391 0.56 -11.19 -17.12
N LYS A 392 -0.15 -11.83 -18.06
CA LYS A 392 0.09 -11.66 -19.51
C LYS A 392 -0.25 -10.26 -20.01
N VAL A 393 -1.34 -9.67 -19.52
CA VAL A 393 -1.78 -8.32 -19.93
C VAL A 393 -0.83 -7.26 -19.39
N TYR A 394 -0.52 -7.29 -18.10
CA TYR A 394 0.24 -6.23 -17.45
C TYR A 394 1.75 -6.42 -17.56
N GLY A 395 2.24 -7.67 -17.52
CA GLY A 395 3.66 -8.00 -17.73
C GLY A 395 4.61 -7.44 -16.67
N THR A 396 4.15 -7.20 -15.44
CA THR A 396 5.01 -6.75 -14.34
C THR A 396 5.59 -7.95 -13.58
N GLU A 397 6.86 -7.86 -13.17
CA GLU A 397 7.59 -8.97 -12.52
C GLU A 397 6.86 -9.50 -11.27
N LEU A 398 6.30 -8.59 -10.47
CA LEU A 398 5.54 -8.95 -9.27
C LEU A 398 4.26 -9.74 -9.63
N LEU A 399 3.55 -9.40 -10.71
CA LEU A 399 2.37 -10.18 -11.14
C LEU A 399 2.75 -11.53 -11.72
N ILE A 400 3.87 -11.61 -12.44
CA ILE A 400 4.40 -12.86 -12.95
C ILE A 400 4.75 -13.80 -11.80
N ALA A 401 5.42 -13.29 -10.76
CA ALA A 401 5.75 -14.06 -9.55
C ALA A 401 4.50 -14.51 -8.77
N LEU A 402 3.49 -13.64 -8.64
CA LEU A 402 2.20 -13.96 -8.03
C LEU A 402 1.47 -15.08 -8.78
N ALA A 403 1.39 -14.98 -10.12
CA ALA A 403 0.76 -15.98 -10.98
C ALA A 403 1.49 -17.32 -10.90
N ALA A 404 2.82 -17.32 -10.97
CA ALA A 404 3.63 -18.52 -10.84
C ALA A 404 3.48 -19.17 -9.45
N HIS A 405 3.42 -18.39 -8.38
CA HIS A 405 3.19 -18.91 -7.03
C HIS A 405 1.80 -19.56 -6.91
N ALA A 406 0.75 -18.86 -7.38
CA ALA A 406 -0.60 -19.39 -7.39
C ALA A 406 -0.71 -20.68 -8.21
N ARG A 407 -0.05 -20.71 -9.38
CA ARG A 407 0.02 -21.87 -10.25
C ARG A 407 0.69 -23.05 -9.56
N GLY A 408 1.85 -22.84 -8.97
CA GLY A 408 2.54 -23.87 -8.18
C GLY A 408 1.70 -24.41 -7.03
N ALA A 409 0.96 -23.54 -6.33
CA ALA A 409 0.09 -23.94 -5.24
C ALA A 409 -1.10 -24.81 -5.69
N VAL A 410 -1.75 -24.47 -6.82
CA VAL A 410 -2.86 -25.29 -7.34
C VAL A 410 -2.40 -26.63 -7.91
N GLU A 411 -1.25 -26.68 -8.60
CA GLU A 411 -0.67 -27.94 -9.09
C GLU A 411 -0.31 -28.88 -7.92
N MET A 412 0.26 -28.32 -6.83
CA MET A 412 0.56 -29.08 -5.62
C MET A 412 -0.70 -29.67 -4.98
N ALA A 413 -1.79 -28.89 -4.94
CA ALA A 413 -3.07 -29.36 -4.41
C ALA A 413 -3.75 -30.39 -5.31
N ASP A 414 -3.53 -30.33 -6.62
CA ASP A 414 -4.02 -31.31 -7.61
C ASP A 414 -3.18 -32.60 -7.63
N GLY A 415 -2.08 -32.64 -6.87
CA GLY A 415 -1.22 -33.80 -6.71
C GLY A 415 -0.05 -33.88 -7.69
N ASP A 416 0.17 -32.86 -8.53
CA ASP A 416 1.32 -32.78 -9.44
C ASP A 416 2.46 -31.99 -8.80
N ALA A 417 3.19 -32.66 -7.90
CA ALA A 417 4.35 -32.06 -7.22
C ALA A 417 5.47 -31.66 -8.19
N GLN A 418 5.61 -32.36 -9.32
CA GLN A 418 6.65 -32.06 -10.31
C GLN A 418 6.35 -30.77 -11.07
N ALA A 419 5.10 -30.59 -11.50
CA ALA A 419 4.65 -29.33 -12.11
C ALA A 419 4.71 -28.18 -11.10
N ALA A 420 4.28 -28.44 -9.85
CA ALA A 420 4.35 -27.46 -8.78
C ALA A 420 5.77 -26.92 -8.57
N GLU A 421 6.78 -27.79 -8.49
CA GLU A 421 8.17 -27.39 -8.30
C GLU A 421 8.65 -26.41 -9.38
N VAL A 422 8.35 -26.68 -10.66
CA VAL A 422 8.74 -25.81 -11.79
C VAL A 422 8.20 -24.39 -11.61
N TRP A 423 6.91 -24.27 -11.33
CA TRP A 423 6.27 -22.97 -11.15
C TRP A 423 6.72 -22.25 -9.89
N LEU A 424 6.96 -22.98 -8.79
CA LEU A 424 7.41 -22.40 -7.52
C LEU A 424 8.85 -21.90 -7.61
N ARG A 425 9.73 -22.56 -8.39
CA ARG A 425 11.09 -22.05 -8.66
C ARG A 425 11.06 -20.77 -9.48
N GLN A 426 10.21 -20.69 -10.51
CA GLN A 426 10.00 -19.45 -11.26
C GLN A 426 9.45 -18.34 -10.34
N ALA A 427 8.50 -18.64 -9.47
CA ALA A 427 7.99 -17.69 -8.50
C ALA A 427 9.09 -17.19 -7.56
N MET A 428 9.91 -18.09 -7.01
CA MET A 428 11.04 -17.76 -6.14
C MET A 428 12.04 -16.80 -6.83
N GLU A 429 12.41 -17.06 -8.08
CA GLU A 429 13.28 -16.17 -8.86
C GLU A 429 12.66 -14.76 -8.98
N GLY A 430 11.38 -14.69 -9.35
CA GLY A 430 10.65 -13.42 -9.42
C GLY A 430 10.60 -12.69 -8.07
N TRP A 431 10.35 -13.41 -6.96
CA TRP A 431 10.34 -12.82 -5.61
C TRP A 431 11.70 -12.27 -5.19
N GLN A 432 12.79 -12.91 -5.59
CA GLN A 432 14.15 -12.42 -5.34
C GLN A 432 14.46 -11.18 -6.17
N GLN A 433 14.06 -11.14 -7.44
CA GLN A 433 14.27 -9.99 -8.33
C GLN A 433 13.60 -8.72 -7.80
N VAL A 434 12.38 -8.85 -7.25
CA VAL A 434 11.63 -7.71 -6.71
C VAL A 434 11.95 -7.39 -5.24
N ASP A 435 12.94 -8.07 -4.64
CA ASP A 435 13.32 -7.95 -3.23
C ASP A 435 12.12 -8.15 -2.28
N ALA A 436 11.44 -9.30 -2.40
CA ALA A 436 10.32 -9.70 -1.54
C ALA A 436 10.67 -10.95 -0.71
N PRO A 437 11.53 -10.83 0.33
CA PRO A 437 12.08 -11.97 1.07
C PRO A 437 11.02 -12.84 1.75
N TYR A 438 9.91 -12.25 2.23
CA TYR A 438 8.84 -13.03 2.85
C TYR A 438 8.15 -13.96 1.85
N GLU A 439 7.84 -13.46 0.64
CA GLU A 439 7.18 -14.25 -0.41
C GLU A 439 8.13 -15.30 -0.98
N ALA A 440 9.41 -14.97 -1.12
CA ALA A 440 10.46 -15.94 -1.48
C ALA A 440 10.53 -17.07 -0.44
N ALA A 441 10.48 -16.76 0.85
CA ALA A 441 10.46 -17.77 1.91
C ALA A 441 9.19 -18.64 1.89
N ARG A 442 8.03 -18.08 1.53
CA ARG A 442 6.81 -18.87 1.30
C ARG A 442 6.96 -19.84 0.12
N ALA A 443 7.58 -19.40 -0.97
CA ALA A 443 7.89 -20.26 -2.12
C ALA A 443 8.84 -21.39 -1.70
N HIS A 444 9.89 -21.11 -0.92
CA HIS A 444 10.78 -22.15 -0.36
C HIS A 444 10.02 -23.22 0.43
N VAL A 445 9.02 -22.84 1.24
CA VAL A 445 8.20 -23.85 1.94
C VAL A 445 7.46 -24.74 0.96
N MET A 446 6.83 -24.17 -0.07
CA MET A 446 6.09 -24.95 -1.05
C MET A 446 7.00 -25.84 -1.90
N ILE A 447 8.20 -25.36 -2.27
CA ILE A 447 9.23 -26.18 -2.95
C ILE A 447 9.63 -27.33 -2.04
N GLY A 448 9.87 -27.08 -0.75
CA GLY A 448 10.22 -28.14 0.19
C GLY A 448 9.12 -29.21 0.34
N LEU A 449 7.85 -28.80 0.31
CA LEU A 449 6.72 -29.73 0.29
C LEU A 449 6.65 -30.53 -1.02
N ALA A 450 6.94 -29.91 -2.17
CA ALA A 450 7.02 -30.59 -3.45
C ALA A 450 8.17 -31.61 -3.49
N CYS A 451 9.37 -31.23 -3.03
CA CYS A 451 10.52 -32.14 -2.89
C CYS A 451 10.15 -33.36 -2.04
N ARG A 452 9.50 -33.15 -0.89
CA ARG A 452 9.02 -34.23 -0.02
C ARG A 452 8.05 -35.16 -0.76
N ALA A 453 7.08 -34.61 -1.48
CA ALA A 453 6.13 -35.39 -2.26
C ALA A 453 6.80 -36.20 -3.40
N LEU A 454 7.93 -35.74 -3.91
CA LEU A 454 8.76 -36.42 -4.91
C LEU A 454 9.78 -37.40 -4.27
N GLY A 455 9.85 -37.47 -2.94
CA GLY A 455 10.78 -38.34 -2.19
C GLY A 455 12.18 -37.74 -1.97
N ASP A 456 12.39 -36.46 -2.29
CA ASP A 456 13.64 -35.73 -2.01
C ASP A 456 13.58 -35.04 -0.65
N GLU A 457 13.85 -35.80 0.41
CA GLU A 457 13.82 -35.29 1.80
C GLU A 457 14.98 -34.35 2.14
N ASP A 458 16.13 -34.53 1.50
CA ASP A 458 17.29 -33.67 1.72
C ASP A 458 17.05 -32.30 1.09
N GLY A 459 16.51 -32.26 -0.14
CA GLY A 459 16.01 -31.04 -0.77
C GLY A 459 14.90 -30.38 0.05
N ALA A 460 13.92 -31.16 0.51
CA ALA A 460 12.85 -30.65 1.37
C ALA A 460 13.38 -29.96 2.63
N THR A 461 14.36 -30.59 3.30
CA THR A 461 14.96 -30.05 4.52
C THR A 461 15.73 -28.76 4.24
N LEU A 462 16.52 -28.73 3.15
CA LEU A 462 17.29 -27.55 2.76
C LEU A 462 16.37 -26.34 2.52
N GLU A 463 15.31 -26.55 1.75
CA GLU A 463 14.35 -25.50 1.37
C GLU A 463 13.57 -24.99 2.60
N LEU A 464 13.10 -25.89 3.48
CA LEU A 464 12.41 -25.53 4.72
C LEU A 464 13.32 -24.77 5.69
N GLN A 465 14.60 -25.16 5.83
CA GLN A 465 15.56 -24.43 6.66
C GLN A 465 15.84 -23.02 6.12
N ALA A 466 15.98 -22.87 4.80
CA ALA A 466 16.14 -21.57 4.16
C ALA A 466 14.93 -20.65 4.47
N ALA A 467 13.71 -21.17 4.31
CA ALA A 467 12.49 -20.44 4.66
C ALA A 467 12.47 -20.03 6.15
N GLY A 468 12.74 -20.97 7.06
CA GLY A 468 12.75 -20.73 8.50
C GLY A 468 13.75 -19.63 8.92
N ASN A 469 14.93 -19.59 8.30
CA ASN A 469 15.93 -18.54 8.56
C ASN A 469 15.40 -17.15 8.22
N VAL A 470 14.74 -17.01 7.07
CA VAL A 470 14.14 -15.73 6.64
C VAL A 470 12.97 -15.35 7.55
N PHE A 471 12.05 -16.27 7.85
CA PHE A 471 10.91 -15.99 8.73
C PHE A 471 11.35 -15.55 10.14
N ARG A 472 12.39 -16.18 10.71
CA ARG A 472 12.95 -15.76 12.01
C ARG A 472 13.55 -14.36 11.96
N LYS A 473 14.28 -14.02 10.89
CA LYS A 473 14.86 -12.68 10.69
C LYS A 473 13.78 -11.59 10.60
N LEU A 474 12.67 -11.89 9.92
CA LEU A 474 11.54 -10.96 9.78
C LEU A 474 10.66 -10.90 11.06
N GLY A 475 10.69 -11.94 11.88
CA GLY A 475 9.80 -12.09 13.02
C GLY A 475 8.40 -12.56 12.62
N ALA A 476 8.30 -13.37 11.56
CA ALA A 476 7.07 -14.01 11.09
C ALA A 476 6.72 -15.23 11.95
N THR A 477 6.38 -15.00 13.23
CA THR A 477 6.22 -16.07 14.22
C THR A 477 5.30 -17.23 13.79
N PRO A 478 4.13 -16.99 13.15
CA PRO A 478 3.29 -18.09 12.68
C PRO A 478 3.98 -19.00 11.66
N ASP A 479 4.74 -18.40 10.73
CA ASP A 479 5.47 -19.14 9.70
C ASP A 479 6.69 -19.88 10.24
N VAL A 480 7.36 -19.33 11.25
CA VAL A 480 8.42 -20.05 11.99
C VAL A 480 7.85 -21.32 12.62
N SER A 481 6.75 -21.21 13.37
CA SER A 481 6.13 -22.39 14.00
C SER A 481 5.67 -23.43 12.97
N ARG A 482 5.19 -22.98 11.81
CA ARG A 482 4.78 -23.86 10.71
C ARG A 482 5.97 -24.63 10.14
N VAL A 483 7.08 -23.95 9.85
CA VAL A 483 8.31 -24.58 9.34
C VAL A 483 8.91 -25.54 10.36
N ASP A 484 9.00 -25.14 11.64
CA ASP A 484 9.54 -25.99 12.70
C ASP A 484 8.71 -27.28 12.82
N THR A 485 7.37 -27.18 12.74
CA THR A 485 6.50 -28.36 12.71
C THR A 485 6.79 -29.28 11.51
N LEU A 486 7.01 -28.72 10.31
CA LEU A 486 7.29 -29.50 9.09
C LEU A 486 8.66 -30.21 9.14
N LEU A 487 9.63 -29.62 9.84
CA LEU A 487 10.95 -30.21 10.08
C LEU A 487 10.89 -31.29 11.18
N ASP A 488 10.11 -31.06 12.23
CA ASP A 488 9.91 -32.02 13.33
C ASP A 488 9.20 -33.29 12.87
N MET A 489 8.19 -33.17 11.99
CA MET A 489 7.49 -34.33 11.41
C MET A 489 8.47 -35.32 10.75
N ARG A 490 9.49 -34.82 10.03
CA ARG A 490 10.54 -35.67 9.44
C ARG A 490 11.38 -36.33 10.53
N SER A 491 11.77 -35.59 11.57
CA SER A 491 12.52 -36.15 12.69
C SER A 491 11.77 -37.34 13.29
N ASP A 492 10.46 -37.21 13.46
CA ASP A 492 9.60 -38.26 14.01
C ASP A 492 9.42 -39.45 13.06
N GLU A 493 9.27 -39.21 11.75
CA GLU A 493 9.23 -40.25 10.71
C GLU A 493 10.57 -41.01 10.59
N ALA A 494 11.70 -40.29 10.62
CA ALA A 494 13.04 -40.87 10.62
C ALA A 494 13.31 -41.70 11.89
N ARG A 495 12.64 -41.38 13.00
CA ARG A 495 12.64 -42.16 14.26
C ARG A 495 11.71 -43.37 14.21
N GLY A 496 10.96 -43.58 13.11
CA GLY A 496 10.06 -44.71 12.91
C GLY A 496 8.79 -44.69 13.77
N LEU A 497 8.53 -43.60 14.50
CA LEU A 497 7.39 -43.47 15.42
C LEU A 497 6.21 -42.78 14.74
N SER A 498 4.99 -43.28 14.96
CA SER A 498 3.78 -42.54 14.57
C SER A 498 3.54 -41.35 15.50
N ALA A 499 2.81 -40.33 15.04
CA ALA A 499 2.44 -39.17 15.85
C ALA A 499 1.77 -39.55 17.19
N ARG A 500 0.98 -40.63 17.21
CA ARG A 500 0.35 -41.11 18.44
C ARG A 500 1.34 -41.81 19.38
N GLU A 501 2.29 -42.56 18.82
CA GLU A 501 3.38 -43.17 19.59
C GLU A 501 4.30 -42.10 20.19
N LEU A 502 4.54 -41.00 19.49
CA LEU A 502 5.32 -39.88 20.01
C LEU A 502 4.64 -39.17 21.19
N GLN A 503 3.33 -38.90 21.11
CA GLN A 503 2.56 -38.34 22.23
C GLN A 503 2.63 -39.23 23.47
N VAL A 504 2.51 -40.55 23.27
CA VAL A 504 2.64 -41.53 24.35
C VAL A 504 4.06 -41.51 24.92
N LEU A 505 5.11 -41.46 24.07
CA LEU A 505 6.50 -41.41 24.49
C LEU A 505 6.83 -40.15 25.32
N ARG A 506 6.33 -38.96 24.93
CA ARG A 506 6.51 -37.72 25.71
C ARG A 506 5.91 -37.84 27.11
N LEU A 507 4.70 -38.38 27.22
CA LEU A 507 4.05 -38.59 28.53
C LEU A 507 4.76 -39.66 29.38
N VAL A 508 5.27 -40.73 28.74
CA VAL A 508 6.15 -41.72 29.39
C VAL A 508 7.40 -41.04 29.96
N ALA A 509 8.02 -40.14 29.19
CA ALA A 509 9.23 -39.43 29.58
C ALA A 509 9.01 -38.39 30.70
N THR A 510 7.78 -37.86 30.84
CA THR A 510 7.36 -37.06 32.01
C THR A 510 7.02 -37.89 33.27
N GLY A 511 7.17 -39.22 33.22
CA GLY A 511 6.97 -40.11 34.37
C GLY A 511 5.52 -40.56 34.63
N LYS A 512 4.57 -40.21 33.76
CA LYS A 512 3.17 -40.65 33.91
C LYS A 512 3.05 -42.16 33.72
N THR A 513 2.17 -42.83 34.46
CA THR A 513 1.86 -44.26 34.31
C THR A 513 0.93 -44.52 33.12
N ASN A 514 0.87 -45.75 32.60
CA ASN A 514 -0.01 -46.08 31.46
C ASN A 514 -1.50 -45.78 31.75
N ARG A 515 -1.92 -45.84 33.02
CA ARG A 515 -3.29 -45.48 33.45
C ARG A 515 -3.53 -43.97 33.38
N GLU A 516 -2.55 -43.15 33.76
CA GLU A 516 -2.63 -41.68 33.68
C GLU A 516 -2.61 -41.22 32.23
N ILE A 517 -1.71 -41.80 31.41
CA ILE A 517 -1.64 -41.55 29.97
C ILE A 517 -2.97 -41.92 29.29
N ALA A 518 -3.56 -43.06 29.65
CA ALA A 518 -4.85 -43.49 29.13
C ALA A 518 -5.97 -42.48 29.48
N SER A 519 -5.97 -41.96 30.71
CA SER A 519 -6.95 -40.95 31.14
C SER A 519 -6.80 -39.62 30.40
N GLU A 520 -5.56 -39.17 30.20
CA GLU A 520 -5.24 -37.89 29.56
C GLU A 520 -5.45 -37.91 28.04
N LEU A 521 -5.13 -39.03 27.41
CA LEU A 521 -5.29 -39.21 25.97
C LEU A 521 -6.65 -39.79 25.56
N HIS A 522 -7.57 -39.98 26.51
CA HIS A 522 -8.89 -40.61 26.32
C HIS A 522 -8.82 -41.98 25.62
N LEU A 523 -7.92 -42.85 26.08
CA LEU A 523 -7.70 -44.20 25.55
C LEU A 523 -7.96 -45.28 26.60
N SER A 524 -8.08 -46.53 26.18
CA SER A 524 -8.02 -47.67 27.10
C SER A 524 -6.58 -47.94 27.55
N GLY A 525 -6.40 -48.44 28.78
CA GLY A 525 -5.08 -48.86 29.28
C GLY A 525 -4.38 -49.85 28.34
N LYS A 526 -5.12 -50.83 27.80
CA LYS A 526 -4.61 -51.79 26.81
C LYS A 526 -4.11 -51.12 25.52
N THR A 527 -4.76 -50.04 25.08
CA THR A 527 -4.33 -49.28 23.90
C THR A 527 -3.01 -48.58 24.15
N VAL A 528 -2.85 -47.99 25.35
CA VAL A 528 -1.57 -47.36 25.76
C VAL A 528 -0.47 -48.40 25.92
N ASP A 529 -0.75 -49.55 26.53
CA ASP A 529 0.21 -50.66 26.64
C ASP A 529 0.74 -51.07 25.26
N ARG A 530 -0.16 -51.20 24.27
CA ARG A 530 0.21 -51.52 22.89
C ARG A 530 1.08 -50.43 22.25
N HIS A 531 0.76 -49.15 22.45
CA HIS A 531 1.59 -48.07 21.95
C HIS A 531 2.98 -48.07 22.60
N VAL A 532 3.07 -48.29 23.92
CA VAL A 532 4.35 -48.38 24.65
C VAL A 532 5.19 -49.56 24.16
N SER A 533 4.59 -50.73 23.95
CA SER A 533 5.31 -51.88 23.38
C SER A 533 5.80 -51.62 21.95
N ASN A 534 4.98 -51.00 21.10
CA ASN A 534 5.39 -50.65 19.75
C ASN A 534 6.53 -49.62 19.75
N ILE A 535 6.48 -48.64 20.64
CA ILE A 535 7.55 -47.65 20.82
C ILE A 535 8.86 -48.34 21.20
N PHE A 536 8.84 -49.25 22.20
CA PHE A 536 10.04 -49.96 22.62
C PHE A 536 10.66 -50.77 21.49
N ASN A 537 9.81 -51.46 20.71
CA ASN A 537 10.26 -52.24 19.56
C ASN A 537 10.82 -51.35 18.45
N LYS A 538 10.20 -50.20 18.18
CA LYS A 538 10.64 -49.27 17.13
C LYS A 538 11.92 -48.52 17.47
N LEU A 539 12.12 -48.21 18.76
CA LEU A 539 13.30 -47.53 19.27
C LEU A 539 14.44 -48.49 19.66
N ASP A 540 14.20 -49.80 19.59
CA ASP A 540 15.11 -50.85 20.07
C ASP A 540 15.59 -50.63 21.52
N VAL A 541 14.65 -50.26 22.40
CA VAL A 541 14.91 -50.01 23.83
C VAL A 541 14.21 -51.03 24.72
N PRO A 542 14.89 -51.63 25.71
CA PRO A 542 14.33 -52.76 26.45
C PRO A 542 13.43 -52.36 27.63
N THR A 543 13.45 -51.08 28.04
CA THR A 543 12.77 -50.64 29.26
C THR A 543 12.16 -49.26 29.14
N ARG A 544 11.16 -48.98 29.98
CA ARG A 544 10.56 -47.65 30.11
C ARG A 544 11.60 -46.57 30.42
N THR A 545 12.54 -46.87 31.31
CA THR A 545 13.63 -45.95 31.66
C THR A 545 14.54 -45.67 30.46
N ALA A 546 14.84 -46.68 29.65
CA ALA A 546 15.60 -46.50 28.41
C ALA A 546 14.84 -45.68 27.37
N ALA A 547 13.52 -45.87 27.24
CA ALA A 547 12.69 -45.02 26.38
C ALA A 547 12.62 -43.56 26.88
N THR A 548 12.57 -43.35 28.21
CA THR A 548 12.66 -42.02 28.82
C THR A 548 14.01 -41.38 28.54
N ALA A 549 15.13 -42.10 28.74
CA ALA A 549 16.47 -41.60 28.46
C ALA A 549 16.63 -41.24 26.97
N TRP A 550 16.16 -42.12 26.08
CA TRP A 550 16.14 -41.87 24.64
C TRP A 550 15.36 -40.59 24.30
N ALA A 551 14.21 -40.36 24.93
CA ALA A 551 13.42 -39.15 24.71
C ALA A 551 14.16 -37.87 25.16
N TYR A 552 14.91 -37.91 26.27
CA TYR A 552 15.75 -36.78 26.69
C TYR A 552 16.96 -36.56 25.78
N GLU A 553 17.63 -37.63 25.34
CA GLU A 553 18.77 -37.57 24.40
C GLU A 553 18.36 -37.00 23.03
N HIS A 554 17.11 -37.22 22.63
CA HIS A 554 16.56 -36.75 21.36
C HIS A 554 15.72 -35.46 21.48
N HIS A 555 15.81 -34.78 22.64
CA HIS A 555 15.15 -33.50 22.95
C HIS A 555 13.63 -33.50 22.75
N LEU A 556 12.97 -34.61 23.12
CA LEU A 556 11.51 -34.75 23.06
C LEU A 556 10.79 -34.28 24.33
N VAL A 557 11.53 -34.04 25.42
CA VAL A 557 11.05 -33.55 26.73
C VAL A 557 12.03 -32.53 27.29
#